data_AF-A0A356R6F7-F1
#
_entry.id   AF-A0A356R6F7-F1
#
_cell.length_a   1.000
_cell.length_b   1.000
_cell.length_c   1.000
_cell.angle_alpha   90.00
_cell.angle_beta   90.00
_cell.angle_gamma   90.00
#
_symmetry.space_group_name_H-M   'P 1'
#
loop_
_entity.id
_entity.type
_entity.pdbx_description
1 polymer ?
#
loop_
_entity_poly.entity_id
_entity_poly.type
_entity_poly.pdbx_seq_one_letter_code
_entity_poly.pdbx_strand_id
1 'polypeptide(L)'
;MTSPFSHSADPSVLHIGHVALRLARPLTLQQAWMGDQDILRQLLACWFIVDEKDVPLSPRIVGQPGVGKTTLAMAATQERKQELFIYQCTADTRPEDLLVSPVISEGGTITYHASPLVTAMLTGNVCLLDEGNRMNEKSWASLASLLDHRRSVDSVVAGIQIHAHENFRCCVTMNEDASTYEVPDYILSRLQPTLKV
;
A
#
# COMPACT_ATOMS: atom_id res chain seq x y z
N MET A 1 15.51 -10.57 44.09
CA MET A 1 15.20 -11.49 42.98
C MET A 1 13.86 -11.05 42.39
N THR A 2 13.88 -10.27 41.33
CA THR A 2 12.68 -9.81 40.61
C THR A 2 12.91 -10.11 39.13
N SER A 3 12.02 -10.92 38.56
CA SER A 3 12.07 -11.46 37.20
C SER A 3 12.11 -10.34 36.13
N PRO A 4 12.93 -10.45 35.04
CA PRO A 4 13.13 -9.36 34.09
C PRO A 4 12.35 -9.46 32.77
N PHE A 5 11.24 -10.22 32.69
CA PHE A 5 10.49 -10.32 31.43
C PHE A 5 8.98 -10.22 31.63
N SER A 6 8.46 -9.00 31.56
CA SER A 6 7.09 -8.76 31.09
C SER A 6 7.15 -8.56 29.58
N HIS A 7 6.86 -9.60 28.79
CA HIS A 7 6.58 -9.45 27.37
C HIS A 7 5.23 -8.74 27.21
N SER A 8 5.26 -7.40 27.12
CA SER A 8 4.19 -6.71 26.40
C SER A 8 4.41 -7.02 24.92
N ALA A 9 3.44 -7.65 24.25
CA ALA A 9 3.48 -7.80 22.81
C ALA A 9 3.71 -6.42 22.18
N ASP A 10 4.83 -6.26 21.46
CA ASP A 10 5.10 -5.03 20.72
C ASP A 10 4.01 -4.93 19.63
N PRO A 11 3.14 -3.90 19.65
CA PRO A 11 2.09 -3.74 18.63
C PRO A 11 2.64 -3.60 17.21
N SER A 12 3.97 -3.49 17.04
CA SER A 12 4.65 -3.46 15.76
C SER A 12 4.98 -4.84 15.16
N VAL A 13 4.57 -5.97 15.75
CA VAL A 13 4.83 -7.31 15.19
C VAL A 13 3.53 -8.12 15.03
N LEU A 14 3.32 -8.66 13.82
CA LEU A 14 2.20 -9.54 13.48
C LEU A 14 2.71 -10.90 13.02
N HIS A 15 2.04 -11.99 13.41
CA HIS A 15 2.42 -13.35 13.03
C HIS A 15 1.54 -13.90 11.90
N ILE A 16 2.18 -14.46 10.87
CA ILE A 16 1.52 -15.22 9.79
C ILE A 16 2.13 -16.61 9.78
N GLY A 17 1.40 -17.58 10.32
CA GLY A 17 1.93 -18.92 10.58
C GLY A 17 3.14 -18.86 11.52
N HIS A 18 4.31 -19.24 11.01
CA HIS A 18 5.57 -19.24 11.77
C HIS A 18 6.41 -17.97 11.57
N VAL A 19 5.99 -17.06 10.70
CA VAL A 19 6.75 -15.84 10.36
C VAL A 19 6.27 -14.68 11.22
N ALA A 20 7.19 -14.04 11.92
CA ALA A 20 6.97 -12.77 12.61
C ALA A 20 7.31 -11.60 11.68
N LEU A 21 6.33 -10.76 11.36
CA LEU A 21 6.46 -9.59 10.51
C LEU A 21 6.48 -8.32 11.36
N ARG A 22 7.56 -7.56 11.27
CA ARG A 22 7.61 -6.21 11.82
C ARG A 22 6.88 -5.24 10.88
N LEU A 23 5.88 -4.53 11.40
CA LEU A 23 5.03 -3.61 10.67
C LEU A 23 5.70 -2.25 10.46
N ALA A 24 5.43 -1.64 9.31
CA ALA A 24 5.80 -0.26 9.02
C ALA A 24 4.97 0.72 9.87
N ARG A 25 5.38 1.99 9.90
CA ARG A 25 4.62 3.05 10.58
C ARG A 25 3.76 3.82 9.57
N PRO A 26 2.57 4.27 9.98
CA PRO A 26 1.74 5.11 9.14
C PRO A 26 2.34 6.52 9.00
N LEU A 27 1.88 7.24 7.97
CA LEU A 27 2.12 8.66 7.80
C LEU A 27 1.41 9.43 8.94
N THR A 28 2.16 10.29 9.63
CA THR A 28 1.62 11.11 10.73
C THR A 28 1.29 12.55 10.31
N LEU A 29 1.65 12.95 9.08
CA LEU A 29 1.40 14.30 8.58
C LEU A 29 -0.09 14.50 8.29
N GLN A 30 -0.63 15.61 8.79
CA GLN A 30 -1.97 16.09 8.45
C GLN A 30 -1.84 17.31 7.56
N GLN A 31 -2.46 17.27 6.38
CA GLN A 31 -2.50 18.38 5.44
C GLN A 31 -3.94 18.62 5.03
N ALA A 32 -4.40 19.87 5.14
CA ALA A 32 -5.75 20.23 4.70
C ALA A 32 -5.85 20.14 3.17
N TRP A 33 -6.89 19.45 2.70
CA TRP A 33 -7.24 19.45 1.28
C TRP A 33 -7.88 20.79 0.90
N MET A 34 -7.22 21.52 0.01
CA MET A 34 -7.70 22.79 -0.55
C MET A 34 -8.16 22.65 -2.01
N GLY A 35 -8.11 21.45 -2.57
CA GLY A 35 -8.48 21.19 -3.96
C GLY A 35 -9.97 20.89 -4.15
N ASP A 36 -10.30 20.39 -5.35
CA ASP A 36 -11.67 20.07 -5.74
C ASP A 36 -12.30 19.00 -4.81
N GLN A 37 -13.52 19.26 -4.35
CA GLN A 37 -14.26 18.33 -3.51
C GLN A 37 -14.87 17.18 -4.31
N ASP A 38 -15.11 17.37 -5.61
CA ASP A 38 -15.67 16.33 -6.46
C ASP A 38 -14.67 15.21 -6.73
N ILE A 39 -13.38 15.53 -6.95
CA ILE A 39 -12.35 14.51 -7.14
C ILE A 39 -12.10 13.71 -5.84
N LEU A 40 -12.22 14.36 -4.68
CA LEU A 40 -12.19 13.69 -3.37
C LEU A 40 -13.37 12.72 -3.22
N ARG A 41 -14.58 13.13 -3.57
CA ARG A 41 -15.76 12.25 -3.57
C ARG A 41 -15.59 11.07 -4.53
N GLN A 42 -15.01 11.28 -5.70
CA GLN A 42 -14.73 10.20 -6.65
C GLN A 42 -13.75 9.17 -6.06
N LEU A 43 -12.67 9.61 -5.42
CA LEU A 43 -11.73 8.71 -4.75
C LEU A 43 -12.41 7.94 -3.60
N LEU A 44 -13.21 8.62 -2.78
CA LEU A 44 -13.98 7.98 -1.71
C LEU A 44 -14.98 6.94 -2.25
N ALA A 45 -15.63 7.23 -3.37
CA ALA A 45 -16.56 6.31 -4.03
C ALA A 45 -15.85 5.05 -4.55
N CYS A 46 -14.62 5.16 -5.05
CA CYS A 46 -13.81 4.00 -5.46
C CYS A 46 -13.57 3.02 -4.30
N TRP A 47 -13.50 3.53 -3.08
CA TRP A 47 -13.26 2.75 -1.87
C TRP A 47 -14.53 2.36 -1.11
N PHE A 48 -15.70 2.77 -1.60
CA PHE A 48 -16.98 2.42 -1.01
C PHE A 48 -17.37 1.00 -1.43
N ILE A 49 -17.89 0.22 -0.48
CA ILE A 49 -18.35 -1.16 -0.68
C ILE A 49 -19.81 -1.17 -0.24
N VAL A 50 -20.71 -1.69 -1.09
CA VAL A 50 -22.15 -1.76 -0.82
C VAL A 50 -22.54 -3.16 -0.37
N ASP A 51 -22.06 -4.18 -1.08
CA ASP A 51 -22.26 -5.59 -0.77
C ASP A 51 -20.96 -6.20 -0.23
N GLU A 52 -21.05 -7.15 0.69
CA GLU A 52 -19.88 -7.86 1.25
C GLU A 52 -19.06 -8.60 0.18
N LYS A 53 -19.66 -8.88 -0.99
CA LYS A 53 -18.99 -9.51 -2.13
C LYS A 53 -18.27 -8.51 -3.04
N ASP A 54 -18.50 -7.21 -2.87
CA ASP A 54 -17.86 -6.20 -3.70
C ASP A 54 -16.38 -6.07 -3.32
N VAL A 55 -15.54 -5.91 -4.35
CA VAL A 55 -14.12 -5.62 -4.20
C VAL A 55 -13.94 -4.12 -4.38
N PRO A 56 -13.25 -3.41 -3.46
CA PRO A 56 -13.01 -1.99 -3.64
C PRO A 56 -12.11 -1.77 -4.86
N LEU A 57 -12.33 -0.66 -5.54
CA LEU A 57 -11.53 -0.30 -6.71
C LEU A 57 -10.15 0.22 -6.27
N SER A 58 -9.16 0.05 -7.15
CA SER A 58 -7.79 0.54 -6.99
C SER A 58 -7.52 1.69 -7.96
N PRO A 59 -8.04 2.90 -7.71
CA PRO A 59 -7.93 3.99 -8.66
C PRO A 59 -6.49 4.43 -8.88
N ARG A 60 -6.21 4.90 -10.09
CA ARG A 60 -5.00 5.66 -10.38
C ARG A 60 -5.31 7.15 -10.44
N ILE A 61 -4.49 7.96 -9.79
CA ILE A 61 -4.58 9.41 -9.73
C ILE A 61 -3.49 9.97 -10.64
N VAL A 62 -3.88 10.62 -11.72
CA VAL A 62 -2.98 11.08 -12.78
C VAL A 62 -3.01 12.61 -12.86
N GLY A 63 -1.85 13.21 -13.07
CA GLY A 63 -1.71 14.65 -13.25
C GLY A 63 -0.26 15.11 -13.16
N GLN A 64 -0.01 16.39 -13.39
CA GLN A 64 1.34 16.96 -13.34
C GLN A 64 1.98 16.83 -11.94
N PRO A 65 3.32 16.84 -11.82
CA PRO A 65 3.98 16.92 -10.52
C PRO A 65 3.50 18.16 -9.72
N GLY A 66 3.29 18.00 -8.42
CA GLY A 66 2.93 19.11 -7.53
C GLY A 66 1.45 19.53 -7.49
N VAL A 67 0.55 18.90 -8.26
CA VAL A 67 -0.89 19.25 -8.28
C VAL A 67 -1.70 18.72 -7.08
N GLY A 68 -1.04 18.10 -6.10
CA GLY A 68 -1.69 17.63 -4.87
C GLY A 68 -2.26 16.21 -4.91
N LYS A 69 -1.79 15.33 -5.81
CA LYS A 69 -2.23 13.92 -5.90
C LYS A 69 -2.08 13.15 -4.59
N THR A 70 -0.93 13.30 -3.92
CA THR A 70 -0.66 12.69 -2.60
C THR A 70 -1.56 13.29 -1.53
N THR A 71 -1.77 14.61 -1.54
CA THR A 71 -2.66 15.31 -0.60
C THR A 71 -4.12 14.87 -0.76
N LEU A 72 -4.57 14.58 -1.98
CA LEU A 72 -5.90 14.01 -2.25
C LEU A 72 -6.07 12.65 -1.55
N ALA A 73 -5.09 11.76 -1.66
CA ALA A 73 -5.11 10.46 -0.99
C ALA A 73 -5.08 10.60 0.54
N MET A 74 -4.31 11.56 1.08
CA MET A 74 -4.30 11.87 2.51
C MET A 74 -5.69 12.29 3.01
N ALA A 75 -6.34 13.20 2.30
CA ALA A 75 -7.66 13.70 2.68
C ALA A 75 -8.74 12.61 2.61
N ALA A 76 -8.74 11.79 1.56
CA ALA A 76 -9.66 10.67 1.44
C ALA A 76 -9.47 9.63 2.55
N THR A 77 -8.21 9.38 2.94
CA THR A 77 -7.89 8.47 4.05
C THR A 77 -8.37 9.01 5.40
N GLN A 78 -8.20 10.32 5.62
CA GLN A 78 -8.67 11.01 6.83
C GLN A 78 -10.20 10.95 6.97
N GLU A 79 -10.95 11.19 5.88
CA GLU A 79 -12.41 11.06 5.85
C GLU A 79 -12.89 9.64 6.21
N ARG A 80 -12.11 8.63 5.81
CA ARG A 80 -12.37 7.21 6.15
C ARG A 80 -11.95 6.81 7.56
N LYS A 81 -11.28 7.69 8.31
CA LYS A 81 -10.74 7.41 9.65
C LYS A 81 -9.82 6.18 9.68
N GLN A 82 -9.07 5.97 8.59
CA GLN A 82 -8.05 4.93 8.48
C GLN A 82 -6.67 5.58 8.55
N GLU A 83 -5.65 4.78 8.83
CA GLU A 83 -4.27 5.22 8.72
C GLU A 83 -3.81 5.17 7.25
N LEU A 84 -2.92 6.09 6.88
CA LEU A 84 -2.31 6.12 5.55
C LEU A 84 -0.89 5.56 5.60
N PHE A 85 -0.59 4.63 4.72
CA PHE A 85 0.76 4.14 4.47
C PHE A 85 1.17 4.56 3.06
N ILE A 86 2.35 5.15 2.91
CA ILE A 86 2.87 5.54 1.60
C ILE A 86 4.07 4.66 1.28
N TYR A 87 4.04 4.06 0.10
CA TYR A 87 5.22 3.46 -0.52
C TYR A 87 5.64 4.33 -1.71
N GLN A 88 6.88 4.83 -1.67
CA GLN A 88 7.41 5.62 -2.77
C GLN A 88 8.02 4.70 -3.84
N CYS A 89 7.43 4.72 -5.03
CA CYS A 89 7.84 3.89 -6.14
C CYS A 89 9.01 4.51 -6.91
N THR A 90 10.02 3.68 -7.22
CA THR A 90 11.19 4.08 -8.01
C THR A 90 11.53 3.02 -9.05
N ALA A 91 12.45 3.33 -9.96
CA ALA A 91 12.95 2.38 -10.96
C ALA A 91 13.64 1.17 -10.31
N ASP A 92 14.24 1.38 -9.14
CA ASP A 92 14.97 0.36 -8.38
C ASP A 92 14.08 -0.49 -7.47
N THR A 93 12.81 -0.11 -7.29
CA THR A 93 11.84 -0.89 -6.51
C THR A 93 11.78 -2.31 -7.04
N ARG A 94 12.03 -3.29 -6.17
CA ARG A 94 11.92 -4.72 -6.46
C ARG A 94 10.66 -5.31 -5.81
N PRO A 95 10.20 -6.49 -6.28
CA PRO A 95 9.08 -7.20 -5.67
C PRO A 95 9.21 -7.36 -4.14
N GLU A 96 10.40 -7.72 -3.65
CA GLU A 96 10.64 -7.91 -2.21
C GLU A 96 10.54 -6.62 -1.38
N ASP A 97 10.80 -5.46 -1.99
CA ASP A 97 10.69 -4.17 -1.31
C ASP A 97 9.22 -3.76 -1.13
N LEU A 98 8.37 -4.12 -2.10
CA LEU A 98 6.91 -3.91 -2.04
C LEU A 98 6.22 -4.85 -1.05
N LEU A 99 6.84 -5.99 -0.75
CA LEU A 99 6.21 -7.05 0.05
C LEU A 99 6.86 -7.16 1.42
N VAL A 100 7.83 -8.07 1.56
CA VAL A 100 8.50 -8.36 2.84
C VAL A 100 9.99 -8.43 2.60
N SER A 101 10.74 -7.62 3.33
CA SER A 101 12.20 -7.54 3.24
C SER A 101 12.85 -8.25 4.44
N PRO A 102 13.86 -9.12 4.20
CA PRO A 102 14.65 -9.70 5.28
C PRO A 102 15.70 -8.68 5.75
N VAL A 103 15.75 -8.43 7.06
CA VAL A 103 16.69 -7.51 7.69
C VAL A 103 17.52 -8.28 8.71
N ILE A 104 18.85 -8.13 8.63
CA ILE A 104 19.76 -8.68 9.63
C ILE A 104 19.70 -7.78 10.86
N SER A 105 19.22 -8.34 11.97
CA SER A 105 19.14 -7.62 13.24
C SER A 105 20.43 -7.78 14.06
N GLU A 106 20.54 -7.00 15.14
CA GLU A 106 21.65 -7.11 16.08
C GLU A 106 21.76 -8.56 16.62
N GLY A 107 22.93 -9.16 16.45
CA GLY A 107 23.16 -10.58 16.79
C GLY A 107 23.09 -11.54 15.59
N GLY A 108 22.88 -11.05 14.37
CA GLY A 108 23.00 -11.85 13.14
C GLY A 108 21.77 -12.70 12.81
N THR A 109 20.65 -12.48 13.49
CA THR A 109 19.38 -13.14 13.20
C THR A 109 18.60 -12.38 12.12
N ILE A 110 17.93 -13.13 11.24
CA ILE A 110 17.06 -12.56 10.21
C ILE A 110 15.72 -12.20 10.83
N THR A 111 15.28 -10.97 10.57
CA THR A 111 13.95 -10.47 10.90
C THR A 111 13.23 -10.09 9.62
N TYR A 112 11.91 -10.29 9.56
CA TYR A 112 11.13 -9.95 8.38
C TYR A 112 10.36 -8.67 8.61
N HIS A 113 10.51 -7.72 7.71
CA HIS A 113 9.86 -6.41 7.78
C HIS A 113 8.80 -6.33 6.68
N ALA A 114 7.56 -6.09 7.07
CA ALA A 114 6.48 -5.80 6.14
C ALA A 114 6.66 -4.39 5.57
N SER A 115 6.48 -4.25 4.26
CA SER A 115 6.44 -2.93 3.62
C SER A 115 5.25 -2.10 4.13
N PRO A 116 5.21 -0.78 3.85
CA PRO A 116 4.01 0.03 4.01
C PRO A 116 2.76 -0.58 3.36
N LEU A 117 2.89 -1.18 2.17
CA LEU A 117 1.79 -1.85 1.47
C LEU A 117 1.29 -3.05 2.25
N VAL A 118 2.18 -3.98 2.62
CA VAL A 118 1.81 -5.19 3.37
C VAL A 118 1.28 -4.85 4.76
N THR A 119 1.82 -3.82 5.41
CA THR A 119 1.30 -3.34 6.69
C THR A 119 -0.14 -2.85 6.57
N ALA A 120 -0.44 -2.03 5.56
CA ALA A 120 -1.80 -1.57 5.29
C ALA A 120 -2.73 -2.73 4.95
N MET A 121 -2.25 -3.71 4.15
CA MET A 121 -3.01 -4.92 3.83
C MET A 121 -3.39 -5.70 5.08
N LEU A 122 -2.46 -5.89 6.01
CA LEU A 122 -2.68 -6.67 7.23
C LEU A 122 -3.56 -5.96 8.25
N THR A 123 -3.45 -4.64 8.33
CA THR A 123 -4.13 -3.83 9.35
C THR A 123 -5.45 -3.22 8.86
N GLY A 124 -5.81 -3.45 7.59
CA GLY A 124 -7.04 -2.92 7.02
C GLY A 124 -7.02 -1.40 6.88
N ASN A 125 -5.89 -0.85 6.48
CA ASN A 125 -5.65 0.58 6.31
C ASN A 125 -5.48 0.95 4.82
N VAL A 126 -5.19 2.21 4.53
CA VAL A 126 -5.01 2.69 3.15
C VAL A 126 -3.53 2.66 2.78
N CYS A 127 -3.21 2.11 1.60
CA CYS A 127 -1.89 2.28 1.00
C CYS A 127 -1.95 3.17 -0.25
N LEU A 128 -1.09 4.19 -0.30
CA LEU A 128 -0.76 4.91 -1.52
C LEU A 128 0.55 4.37 -2.09
N LEU A 129 0.52 3.88 -3.33
CA LEU A 129 1.71 3.67 -4.14
C LEU A 129 2.01 4.96 -4.89
N ASP A 130 2.92 5.77 -4.36
CA ASP A 130 3.21 7.09 -4.89
C ASP A 130 4.23 6.99 -6.04
N GLU A 131 3.93 7.62 -7.17
CA GLU A 131 4.68 7.55 -8.44
C GLU A 131 4.77 6.12 -9.02
N GLY A 132 3.68 5.35 -8.95
CA GLY A 132 3.67 3.93 -9.33
C GLY A 132 4.16 3.64 -10.75
N ASN A 133 3.98 4.57 -11.71
CA ASN A 133 4.51 4.43 -13.07
C ASN A 133 6.05 4.60 -13.16
N ARG A 134 6.76 4.71 -12.04
CA ARG A 134 8.23 4.61 -11.99
C ARG A 134 8.74 3.20 -11.73
N MET A 135 7.88 2.25 -11.38
CA MET A 135 8.30 0.86 -11.16
C MET A 135 8.44 0.09 -12.46
N ASN A 136 9.36 -0.87 -12.47
CA ASN A 136 9.49 -1.83 -13.56
C ASN A 136 8.33 -2.86 -13.58
N GLU A 137 8.21 -3.58 -14.70
CA GLU A 137 7.18 -4.60 -14.92
C GLU A 137 7.18 -5.72 -13.86
N LYS A 138 8.35 -6.16 -13.39
CA LYS A 138 8.45 -7.26 -12.40
C LYS A 138 7.82 -6.86 -11.07
N SER A 139 8.04 -5.62 -10.65
CA SER A 139 7.44 -5.06 -9.43
C SER A 139 5.92 -4.96 -9.57
N TRP A 140 5.42 -4.52 -10.72
CA TRP A 140 3.98 -4.55 -11.01
C TRP A 140 3.38 -5.96 -11.02
N ALA A 141 4.07 -6.93 -11.62
CA ALA A 141 3.62 -8.32 -11.68
C ALA A 141 3.42 -8.93 -10.28
N SER A 142 4.26 -8.54 -9.32
CA SER A 142 4.13 -8.98 -7.92
C SER A 142 2.83 -8.52 -7.25
N LEU A 143 2.21 -7.45 -7.76
CA LEU A 143 0.96 -6.88 -7.24
C LEU A 143 -0.29 -7.35 -8.01
N ALA A 144 -0.13 -8.14 -9.07
CA ALA A 144 -1.26 -8.54 -9.92
C ALA A 144 -2.38 -9.20 -9.12
N SER A 145 -2.06 -10.19 -8.28
CA SER A 145 -3.01 -10.90 -7.41
C SER A 145 -3.65 -10.01 -6.35
N LEU A 146 -2.98 -8.93 -5.93
CA LEU A 146 -3.54 -7.98 -4.98
C LEU A 146 -4.62 -7.11 -5.62
N LEU A 147 -4.41 -6.72 -6.87
CA LEU A 147 -5.29 -5.82 -7.62
C LEU A 147 -6.44 -6.56 -8.34
N ASP A 148 -6.54 -7.87 -8.18
CA ASP A 148 -7.69 -8.65 -8.65
C ASP A 148 -8.51 -9.24 -7.48
N HIS A 149 -9.49 -10.09 -7.81
CA HIS A 149 -10.42 -10.68 -6.84
C HIS A 149 -9.74 -11.50 -5.74
N ARG A 150 -8.49 -11.97 -5.94
CA ARG A 150 -7.76 -12.74 -4.92
C ARG A 150 -7.32 -11.90 -3.74
N ARG A 151 -7.09 -10.59 -3.95
CA ARG A 151 -6.65 -9.63 -2.94
C ARG A 151 -5.52 -10.16 -2.07
N SER A 152 -4.52 -10.80 -2.68
CA SER A 152 -3.41 -11.43 -1.98
C SER A 152 -2.06 -11.17 -2.63
N VAL A 153 -0.99 -11.32 -1.85
CA VAL A 153 0.41 -11.29 -2.33
C VAL A 153 1.17 -12.49 -1.78
N ASP A 154 2.13 -12.96 -2.55
CA ASP A 154 2.99 -14.09 -2.19
C ASP A 154 4.41 -13.59 -1.93
N SER A 155 4.84 -13.62 -0.67
CA SER A 155 6.23 -13.33 -0.32
C SER A 155 7.05 -14.59 -0.43
N VAL A 156 7.79 -14.73 -1.53
CA VAL A 156 8.73 -15.84 -1.74
C VAL A 156 9.83 -15.83 -0.68
N VAL A 157 10.31 -14.64 -0.29
CA VAL A 157 11.41 -14.48 0.67
C VAL A 157 11.03 -14.92 2.08
N ALA A 158 9.77 -14.69 2.48
CA ALA A 158 9.24 -15.13 3.76
C ALA A 158 8.50 -16.48 3.69
N GLY A 159 8.26 -17.02 2.48
CA GLY A 159 7.55 -18.29 2.28
C GLY A 159 6.08 -18.25 2.73
N ILE A 160 5.42 -17.09 2.62
CA ILE A 160 4.04 -16.89 3.09
C ILE A 160 3.17 -16.21 2.04
N GLN A 161 1.90 -16.57 2.06
CA GLN A 161 0.85 -15.86 1.33
C GLN A 161 0.09 -14.93 2.29
N ILE A 162 -0.14 -13.70 1.85
CA ILE A 162 -0.78 -12.65 2.65
C ILE A 162 -2.05 -12.20 1.95
N HIS A 163 -3.18 -12.38 2.62
CA HIS A 163 -4.48 -11.89 2.15
C HIS A 163 -4.75 -10.50 2.72
N ALA A 164 -5.23 -9.58 1.89
CA ALA A 164 -5.60 -8.24 2.32
C ALA A 164 -6.83 -8.30 3.22
N HIS A 165 -6.77 -7.56 4.32
CA HIS A 165 -7.90 -7.30 5.18
C HIS A 165 -9.05 -6.67 4.38
N GLU A 166 -10.31 -6.97 4.72
CA GLU A 166 -11.50 -6.47 4.03
C GLU A 166 -11.51 -4.94 3.86
N ASN A 167 -11.12 -4.23 4.92
CA ASN A 167 -10.99 -2.76 4.98
C ASN A 167 -9.77 -2.17 4.25
N PHE A 168 -8.84 -2.99 3.77
CA PHE A 168 -7.70 -2.50 2.99
C PHE A 168 -8.19 -1.74 1.76
N ARG A 169 -7.60 -0.58 1.50
CA ARG A 169 -7.81 0.22 0.29
C ARG A 169 -6.47 0.63 -0.28
N CYS A 170 -6.42 0.83 -1.59
CA CYS A 170 -5.25 1.43 -2.20
C CYS A 170 -5.61 2.39 -3.33
N CYS A 171 -4.67 3.29 -3.61
CA CYS A 171 -4.62 4.04 -4.84
C CYS A 171 -3.17 4.18 -5.30
N VAL A 172 -3.00 4.55 -6.56
CA VAL A 172 -1.70 4.74 -7.18
C VAL A 172 -1.65 6.15 -7.74
N THR A 173 -0.58 6.90 -7.52
CA THR A 173 -0.37 8.16 -8.26
C THR A 173 0.54 7.90 -9.45
N MET A 174 0.33 8.65 -10.53
CA MET A 174 1.16 8.58 -11.72
C MET A 174 1.43 10.00 -12.23
N ASN A 175 2.69 10.28 -12.57
CA ASN A 175 3.07 11.52 -13.22
C ASN A 175 2.97 11.35 -14.74
N GLU A 176 2.57 12.40 -15.45
CA GLU A 176 2.49 12.41 -16.92
C GLU A 176 3.81 12.89 -17.57
N ASP A 177 4.96 12.73 -16.90
CA ASP A 177 6.26 13.20 -17.38
C ASP A 177 7.04 12.11 -18.17
N ALA A 178 8.12 12.52 -18.85
CA ALA A 178 8.90 11.63 -19.72
C ALA A 178 9.77 10.60 -18.96
N SER A 179 9.79 10.62 -17.63
CA SER A 179 10.67 9.79 -16.79
C SER A 179 9.92 8.62 -16.13
N THR A 180 9.03 7.98 -16.88
CA THR A 180 8.14 6.93 -16.38
C THR A 180 8.20 5.69 -17.27
N TYR A 181 8.01 4.51 -16.69
CA TYR A 181 7.80 3.27 -17.43
C TYR A 181 6.35 3.17 -17.90
N GLU A 182 6.16 2.45 -19.01
CA GLU A 182 4.83 2.04 -19.43
C GLU A 182 4.31 0.97 -18.46
N VAL A 183 3.14 1.21 -17.86
CA VAL A 183 2.51 0.25 -16.96
C VAL A 183 1.84 -0.82 -17.83
N PRO A 184 2.06 -2.13 -17.57
CA PRO A 184 1.48 -3.19 -18.40
C PRO A 184 -0.06 -3.12 -18.46
N ASP A 185 -0.64 -3.38 -19.63
CA ASP A 185 -2.10 -3.28 -19.85
C ASP A 185 -2.93 -4.12 -18.87
N TYR A 186 -2.45 -5.31 -18.53
CA TYR A 186 -3.13 -6.20 -17.59
C TYR A 186 -3.16 -5.64 -16.16
N ILE A 187 -2.24 -4.72 -15.82
CA ILE A 187 -2.23 -3.96 -14.57
C ILE A 187 -3.10 -2.72 -14.69
N LEU A 188 -2.98 -1.97 -15.80
CA LEU A 188 -3.81 -0.79 -16.07
C LEU A 188 -5.31 -1.10 -16.07
N SER A 189 -5.69 -2.31 -16.51
CA SER A 189 -7.08 -2.79 -16.45
C SER A 189 -7.59 -2.99 -15.03
N ARG A 190 -6.70 -3.18 -14.05
CA ARG A 190 -7.01 -3.35 -12.62
C ARG A 190 -6.88 -2.05 -11.83
N LEU A 191 -6.04 -1.12 -12.31
CA LEU A 191 -5.88 0.22 -11.73
C LEU A 191 -6.97 1.18 -12.21
N GLN A 192 -8.23 0.88 -11.92
CA GLN A 192 -9.39 1.65 -12.35
C GLN A 192 -10.18 2.20 -11.16
N PRO A 193 -10.89 3.33 -11.34
CA PRO A 193 -10.85 4.23 -12.50
C PRO A 193 -9.59 5.10 -12.56
N THR A 194 -9.45 5.89 -13.64
CA THR A 194 -8.49 7.00 -13.68
C THR A 194 -9.15 8.26 -13.12
N LEU A 195 -8.55 8.84 -12.09
CA LEU A 195 -8.91 10.14 -11.53
C LEU A 195 -7.88 11.16 -12.01
N LYS A 196 -8.32 12.19 -12.73
CA LYS A 196 -7.43 13.25 -13.22
C LYS A 196 -7.50 14.44 -12.28
N VAL A 197 -6.34 14.91 -11.83
CA VAL A 197 -6.15 16.06 -10.94
C VAL A 197 -5.40 17.16 -11.67
#